data_AF-A0AAU4GK70-F1
#
_entry.id   AF-A0AAU4GK70-F1
#
_cell.length_a   1.000
_cell.length_b   1.000
_cell.length_c   1.000
_cell.angle_alpha   90.00
_cell.angle_beta   90.00
_cell.angle_gamma   90.00
#
_symmetry.space_group_name_H-M   'P 1'
#
loop_
_entity.id
_entity.type
_entity.pdbx_description
1 polymer ?
#
loop_
_entity_poly.entity_id
_entity_poly.type
_entity_poly.pdbx_seq_one_letter_code
_entity_poly.pdbx_strand_id
1 'polypeptide(L)'
;MTASRRRRGLLTAVTAAGTGLLGLSLSTRPGSGRFYVLTNAVAATWLAGGLAAGPPPRGRSRHPVVTPVLIGVGAFGGFYATALVARRIPVLSRAISGVLAYAHRGSGPAVFATTLATGAAEEVFFRGVLQEPGTSVVTSTAVYALSTVATRNPALVLASIVMGTVFGLQRRATGGVQAPLLTHVVWSALMLRYLPPLFETPVPPG
;
A
#
# COMPACT_ATOMS: atom_id res chain seq x y z
N MET A 1 -21.65 -0.93 -26.21
CA MET A 1 -20.22 -0.86 -25.81
C MET A 1 -19.75 -2.26 -25.45
N THR A 2 -18.68 -2.80 -26.04
CA THR A 2 -18.23 -4.18 -25.76
C THR A 2 -17.84 -4.33 -24.27
N ALA A 3 -18.07 -5.50 -23.68
CA ALA A 3 -17.82 -5.74 -22.24
C ALA A 3 -16.38 -5.38 -21.81
N SER A 4 -15.38 -5.59 -22.69
CA SER A 4 -13.98 -5.24 -22.44
C SER A 4 -13.71 -3.73 -22.42
N ARG A 5 -14.44 -2.92 -23.21
CA ARG A 5 -14.34 -1.45 -23.16
C ARG A 5 -14.98 -0.92 -21.87
N ARG A 6 -16.12 -1.47 -21.46
CA ARG A 6 -16.79 -1.12 -20.19
C ARG A 6 -15.90 -1.42 -18.98
N ARG A 7 -15.27 -2.60 -18.96
CA ARG A 7 -14.35 -2.99 -17.89
C ARG A 7 -13.13 -2.08 -17.82
N ARG A 8 -12.50 -1.78 -18.96
CA ARG A 8 -11.36 -0.84 -19.01
C ARG A 8 -11.75 0.55 -18.52
N GLY A 9 -12.91 1.07 -18.94
CA GLY A 9 -13.43 2.35 -18.46
C GLY A 9 -13.63 2.38 -16.93
N LEU A 10 -14.19 1.30 -16.36
CA LEU A 10 -14.33 1.16 -14.91
C LEU A 10 -12.97 1.17 -14.21
N LEU A 11 -12.01 0.37 -14.66
CA LEU A 11 -10.68 0.30 -14.04
C LEU A 11 -9.96 1.65 -14.11
N THR A 12 -10.02 2.35 -15.24
CA THR A 12 -9.45 3.69 -15.38
C THR A 12 -10.11 4.68 -14.43
N ALA A 13 -11.44 4.69 -14.35
CA ALA A 13 -12.18 5.58 -13.46
C ALA A 13 -11.87 5.34 -11.98
N VAL A 14 -11.84 4.07 -11.55
CA VAL A 14 -11.47 3.69 -10.18
C VAL A 14 -10.02 4.07 -9.89
N THR A 15 -9.09 3.81 -10.83
CA THR A 15 -7.67 4.20 -10.69
C THR A 15 -7.54 5.70 -10.50
N ALA A 16 -8.22 6.52 -11.31
CA ALA A 16 -8.20 7.97 -11.19
C ALA A 16 -8.80 8.45 -9.85
N ALA A 17 -9.96 7.94 -9.48
CA ALA A 17 -10.65 8.31 -8.24
C ALA A 17 -9.82 7.94 -6.99
N GLY A 18 -9.36 6.69 -6.90
CA GLY A 18 -8.57 6.23 -5.76
C GLY A 18 -7.21 6.92 -5.68
N THR A 19 -6.56 7.22 -6.82
CA THR A 19 -5.32 8.01 -6.86
C THR A 19 -5.54 9.43 -6.34
N GLY A 20 -6.62 10.09 -6.77
CA GLY A 20 -6.98 11.43 -6.30
C GLY A 20 -7.29 11.45 -4.80
N LEU A 21 -8.09 10.50 -4.32
CA LEU A 21 -8.41 10.37 -2.89
C LEU A 21 -7.17 10.07 -2.06
N LEU A 22 -6.25 9.23 -2.55
CA LEU A 22 -5.00 8.93 -1.88
C LEU A 22 -4.15 10.19 -1.71
N GLY A 23 -3.96 10.96 -2.78
CA GLY A 23 -3.23 12.22 -2.72
C GLY A 23 -3.89 13.25 -1.81
N LEU A 24 -5.23 13.34 -1.82
CA LEU A 24 -5.98 14.23 -0.90
C LEU A 24 -5.81 13.79 0.56
N SER A 25 -5.89 12.49 0.85
CA SER A 25 -5.78 11.97 2.22
C SER A 25 -4.45 12.36 2.88
N LEU A 26 -3.33 12.19 2.17
CA LEU A 26 -1.99 12.55 2.65
C LEU A 26 -1.63 14.03 2.43
N SER A 27 -2.59 14.85 1.99
CA SER A 27 -2.49 16.31 2.04
C SER A 27 -3.23 16.90 3.25
N THR A 28 -3.94 16.07 4.03
CA THR A 28 -4.66 16.52 5.24
C THR A 28 -3.78 16.50 6.49
N ARG A 29 -4.22 17.19 7.55
CA ARG A 29 -3.53 17.13 8.85
C ARG A 29 -3.57 15.70 9.41
N PRO A 30 -2.41 15.12 9.79
CA PRO A 30 -2.32 13.85 10.49
C PRO A 30 -3.28 13.76 11.68
N GLY A 31 -3.99 12.64 11.82
CA GLY A 31 -4.93 12.39 12.93
C GLY A 31 -6.27 13.12 12.86
N SER A 32 -6.51 13.96 11.85
CA SER A 32 -7.79 14.67 11.70
C SER A 32 -8.94 13.76 11.27
N GLY A 33 -10.19 14.12 11.61
CA GLY A 33 -11.38 13.38 11.11
C GLY A 33 -11.43 13.29 9.57
N ARG A 34 -11.00 14.35 8.88
CA ARG A 34 -10.91 14.38 7.42
C ARG A 34 -9.91 13.36 6.86
N PHE A 35 -8.77 13.15 7.55
CA PHE A 35 -7.81 12.11 7.19
C PHE A 35 -8.50 10.73 7.19
N TYR A 36 -9.15 10.36 8.29
CA TYR A 36 -9.82 9.05 8.38
C TYR A 36 -10.93 8.88 7.36
N VAL A 37 -11.75 9.91 7.12
CA VAL A 37 -12.81 9.85 6.09
C VAL A 37 -12.19 9.59 4.72
N LEU A 38 -11.14 10.32 4.34
CA LEU A 38 -10.50 10.15 3.04
C LEU A 38 -9.78 8.80 2.92
N THR A 39 -9.05 8.34 3.93
CA THR A 39 -8.35 7.05 3.90
C THR A 39 -9.34 5.88 3.83
N ASN A 40 -10.47 5.97 4.54
CA ASN A 40 -11.55 4.99 4.39
C ASN A 40 -12.20 5.07 3.00
N ALA A 41 -12.36 6.27 2.43
CA ALA A 41 -12.85 6.42 1.06
C ALA A 41 -11.89 5.83 0.02
N VAL A 42 -10.57 5.93 0.22
CA VAL A 42 -9.55 5.25 -0.59
C VAL A 42 -9.74 3.74 -0.54
N ALA A 43 -9.81 3.16 0.67
CA ALA A 43 -10.02 1.73 0.85
C ALA A 43 -11.33 1.26 0.21
N ALA A 44 -12.42 1.99 0.42
CA ALA A 44 -13.72 1.69 -0.18
C ALA A 44 -13.68 1.76 -1.72
N THR A 45 -13.00 2.75 -2.28
CA THR A 45 -12.87 2.92 -3.74
C THR A 45 -12.14 1.73 -4.38
N TRP A 46 -11.01 1.31 -3.81
CA TRP A 46 -10.27 0.15 -4.29
C TRP A 46 -11.05 -1.14 -4.13
N LEU A 47 -11.63 -1.37 -2.94
CA LEU A 47 -12.39 -2.58 -2.67
C LEU A 47 -13.63 -2.69 -3.56
N ALA A 48 -14.46 -1.65 -3.61
CA ALA A 48 -15.68 -1.64 -4.41
C ALA A 48 -15.38 -1.73 -5.91
N GLY A 49 -14.37 -1.00 -6.39
CA GLY A 49 -13.94 -1.07 -7.78
C GLY A 49 -13.38 -2.43 -8.18
N GLY A 50 -12.65 -3.09 -7.27
CA GLY A 50 -12.17 -4.46 -7.44
C GLY A 50 -13.32 -5.44 -7.53
N LEU A 51 -14.23 -5.44 -6.56
CA LEU A 51 -15.38 -6.34 -6.53
C LEU A 51 -16.34 -6.12 -7.71
N ALA A 52 -16.56 -4.87 -8.12
CA ALA A 52 -17.39 -4.53 -9.28
C ALA A 52 -16.78 -4.99 -10.61
N ALA A 53 -15.45 -5.12 -10.68
CA ALA A 53 -14.74 -5.63 -11.85
C ALA A 53 -14.62 -7.17 -11.89
N GLY A 54 -14.98 -7.84 -10.78
CA GLY A 54 -15.04 -9.30 -10.63
C GLY A 54 -14.41 -9.80 -9.33
N PRO A 55 -14.81 -10.98 -8.81
CA PRO A 55 -14.24 -11.53 -7.59
C PRO A 55 -12.74 -11.81 -7.78
N PRO A 56 -11.86 -11.33 -6.87
CA PRO A 56 -10.43 -11.56 -7.01
C PRO A 56 -10.12 -13.06 -6.83
N PRO A 57 -9.32 -13.68 -7.71
CA PRO A 57 -8.93 -15.06 -7.52
C PRO A 57 -8.06 -15.18 -6.27
N ARG A 58 -8.31 -16.17 -5.41
CA ARG A 58 -7.53 -16.41 -4.18
C ARG A 58 -6.08 -16.80 -4.49
N GLY A 59 -5.89 -17.62 -5.52
CA GLY A 59 -4.60 -18.18 -5.91
C GLY A 59 -4.35 -19.55 -5.31
N ARG A 60 -3.27 -20.21 -5.73
CA ARG A 60 -2.85 -21.54 -5.26
C ARG A 60 -1.37 -21.50 -4.87
N SER A 61 -1.05 -22.06 -3.70
CA SER A 61 0.32 -22.18 -3.19
C SER A 61 0.41 -23.39 -2.26
N ARG A 62 1.58 -24.03 -2.19
CA ARG A 62 1.87 -25.10 -1.22
C ARG A 62 1.89 -24.57 0.22
N HIS A 63 2.31 -23.32 0.41
CA HIS A 63 2.38 -22.64 1.70
C HIS A 63 1.63 -21.30 1.61
N PRO A 64 0.29 -21.32 1.61
CA PRO A 64 -0.53 -20.14 1.29
C PRO A 64 -0.49 -19.04 2.35
N VAL A 65 0.00 -19.34 3.56
CA VAL A 65 0.13 -18.39 4.68
C VAL A 65 1.58 -18.15 5.05
N VAL A 66 2.34 -19.21 5.33
CA VAL A 66 3.73 -19.10 5.83
C VAL A 66 4.62 -18.32 4.88
N THR A 67 4.63 -18.67 3.58
CA THR A 67 5.48 -17.99 2.59
C THR A 67 5.20 -16.49 2.48
N PRO A 68 3.97 -16.01 2.25
CA PRO A 68 3.72 -14.57 2.17
C PRO A 68 3.97 -13.83 3.49
N VAL A 69 3.72 -14.47 4.64
CA VAL A 69 4.08 -13.88 5.95
C VAL A 69 5.58 -13.69 6.06
N LEU A 70 6.39 -14.70 5.74
CA LEU A 70 7.85 -14.61 5.76
C LEU A 70 8.38 -13.58 4.77
N ILE A 71 7.78 -13.47 3.58
CA ILE A 71 8.13 -12.42 2.61
C ILE A 71 7.79 -11.04 3.18
N GLY A 72 6.65 -10.88 3.84
CA GLY A 72 6.26 -9.61 4.48
C GLY A 72 7.24 -9.20 5.59
N VAL A 73 7.63 -10.15 6.45
CA VAL A 73 8.65 -9.95 7.50
C VAL A 73 10.01 -9.60 6.89
N GLY A 74 10.44 -10.35 5.86
CA GLY A 74 11.72 -10.11 5.19
C GLY A 74 11.76 -8.76 4.48
N ALA A 75 10.68 -8.38 3.79
CA ALA A 75 10.53 -7.06 3.19
C ALA A 75 10.60 -5.97 4.27
N PHE A 76 9.92 -6.14 5.40
CA PHE A 76 10.01 -5.20 6.52
C PHE A 76 11.46 -5.08 7.01
N GLY A 77 12.17 -6.19 7.20
CA GLY A 77 13.57 -6.19 7.61
C GLY A 77 14.47 -5.38 6.65
N GLY A 78 14.29 -5.56 5.34
CA GLY A 78 15.02 -4.78 4.33
C GLY A 78 14.70 -3.28 4.37
N PHE A 79 13.42 -2.92 4.49
CA PHE A 79 12.99 -1.52 4.64
C PHE A 79 13.50 -0.89 5.94
N TYR A 80 13.45 -1.63 7.04
CA TYR A 80 13.93 -1.19 8.34
C TYR A 80 15.45 -0.95 8.32
N ALA A 81 16.22 -1.86 7.75
CA ALA A 81 17.66 -1.69 7.57
C ALA A 81 17.98 -0.47 6.69
N THR A 82 17.24 -0.29 5.59
CA THR A 82 17.37 0.89 4.72
C THR A 82 17.04 2.17 5.48
N ALA A 83 16.01 2.15 6.34
CA ALA A 83 15.59 3.30 7.14
C ALA A 83 16.66 3.72 8.18
N LEU A 84 17.42 2.76 8.75
CA LEU A 84 18.53 3.05 9.67
C LEU A 84 19.65 3.86 9.01
N VAL A 85 19.85 3.69 7.70
CA VAL A 85 20.77 4.49 6.88
C VAL A 85 20.09 5.79 6.45
N ALA A 86 18.86 5.71 5.94
CA ALA A 86 18.10 6.84 5.41
C ALA A 86 17.85 7.95 6.45
N ARG A 87 17.68 7.60 7.74
CA ARG A 87 17.55 8.59 8.83
C ARG A 87 18.77 9.51 8.98
N ARG A 88 19.94 9.13 8.46
CA ARG A 88 21.16 9.95 8.44
C ARG A 88 21.20 10.94 7.28
N ILE A 89 20.32 10.78 6.28
CA ILE A 89 20.26 11.62 5.09
C ILE A 89 19.08 12.58 5.24
N PRO A 90 19.29 13.91 5.38
CA PRO A 90 18.23 14.86 5.75
C PRO A 90 17.01 14.86 4.82
N VAL A 91 17.21 14.66 3.52
CA VAL A 91 16.12 14.62 2.53
C VAL A 91 15.26 13.37 2.74
N LEU A 92 15.87 12.20 2.91
CA LEU A 92 15.15 10.94 3.10
C LEU A 92 14.50 10.88 4.49
N SER A 93 15.21 11.34 5.52
CA SER A 93 14.69 11.45 6.88
C SER A 93 13.42 12.30 6.91
N ARG A 94 13.41 13.48 6.28
CA ARG A 94 12.20 14.32 6.17
C ARG A 94 11.05 13.63 5.42
N ALA A 95 11.34 12.92 4.33
CA ALA A 95 10.32 12.20 3.58
C ALA A 95 9.68 11.07 4.41
N ILE A 96 10.49 10.30 5.14
CA ILE A 96 10.03 9.20 5.98
C ILE A 96 9.29 9.74 7.21
N SER A 97 9.86 10.69 7.94
CA SER A 97 9.20 11.31 9.10
C SER A 97 7.87 11.99 8.72
N GLY A 98 7.78 12.58 7.53
CA GLY A 98 6.54 13.18 7.02
C GLY A 98 5.39 12.18 6.91
N VAL A 99 5.63 10.95 6.46
CA VAL A 99 4.59 9.92 6.42
C VAL A 99 4.36 9.30 7.80
N LEU A 100 5.41 9.12 8.61
CA LEU A 100 5.27 8.58 9.96
C LEU A 100 4.49 9.51 10.89
N ALA A 101 4.40 10.82 10.59
CA ALA A 101 3.54 11.74 11.34
C ALA A 101 2.07 11.29 11.38
N TYR A 102 1.58 10.58 10.35
CA TYR A 102 0.24 9.98 10.34
C TYR A 102 0.09 8.84 11.33
N ALA A 103 1.15 8.08 11.58
CA ALA A 103 1.18 7.02 12.59
C ALA A 103 1.23 7.60 14.02
N HIS A 104 1.99 8.67 14.25
CA HIS A 104 2.17 9.25 15.59
C HIS A 104 0.96 10.06 16.08
N ARG A 105 0.32 10.84 15.19
CA ARG A 105 -0.71 11.82 15.60
C ARG A 105 -2.14 11.30 15.52
N GLY A 106 -2.36 10.10 14.98
CA GLY A 106 -3.67 9.48 14.98
C GLY A 106 -3.92 8.63 16.23
N SER A 107 -5.17 8.21 16.43
CA SER A 107 -5.45 7.15 17.41
C SER A 107 -4.81 5.87 16.87
N GLY A 108 -3.78 5.37 17.57
CA GLY A 108 -2.97 4.23 17.13
C GLY A 108 -3.79 3.09 16.52
N PRO A 109 -4.89 2.64 17.15
CA PRO A 109 -5.75 1.60 16.59
C PRO A 109 -6.48 1.98 15.30
N ALA A 110 -6.97 3.23 15.15
CA ALA A 110 -7.69 3.64 13.95
C ALA A 110 -6.76 3.83 12.75
N VAL A 111 -5.56 4.41 12.97
CA VAL A 111 -4.55 4.48 11.92
C VAL A 111 -4.12 3.08 11.50
N PHE A 112 -3.86 2.21 12.47
CA PHE A 112 -3.52 0.81 12.19
C PHE A 112 -4.62 0.12 11.37
N ALA A 113 -5.87 0.18 11.81
CA ALA A 113 -7.00 -0.43 11.12
C ALA A 113 -7.16 0.13 9.69
N THR A 114 -7.11 1.45 9.52
CA THR A 114 -7.25 2.08 8.20
C THR A 114 -6.10 1.72 7.27
N THR A 115 -4.85 1.71 7.74
CA THR A 115 -3.70 1.29 6.93
C THR A 115 -3.81 -0.17 6.48
N LEU A 116 -4.19 -1.09 7.38
CA LEU A 116 -4.38 -2.49 7.00
C LEU A 116 -5.53 -2.66 6.02
N ALA A 117 -6.64 -1.95 6.23
CA ALA A 117 -7.80 -1.97 5.33
C ALA A 117 -7.44 -1.42 3.94
N THR A 118 -6.71 -0.30 3.88
CA THR A 118 -6.23 0.27 2.62
C THR A 118 -5.31 -0.70 1.89
N GLY A 119 -4.31 -1.29 2.57
CA GLY A 119 -3.40 -2.25 1.94
C GLY A 119 -4.12 -3.49 1.40
N ALA A 120 -5.07 -4.04 2.17
CA ALA A 120 -5.88 -5.15 1.69
C ALA A 120 -6.75 -4.78 0.47
N ALA A 121 -7.37 -3.60 0.49
CA ALA A 121 -8.20 -3.11 -0.60
C ALA A 121 -7.38 -2.84 -1.87
N GLU A 122 -6.16 -2.31 -1.73
CA GLU A 122 -5.22 -2.15 -2.84
C GLU A 122 -4.93 -3.48 -3.53
N GLU A 123 -4.69 -4.56 -2.79
CA GLU A 123 -4.43 -5.87 -3.40
C GLU A 123 -5.65 -6.45 -4.10
N VAL A 124 -6.86 -6.20 -3.58
CA VAL A 124 -8.11 -6.57 -4.26
C VAL A 124 -8.24 -5.85 -5.61
N PHE A 125 -7.85 -4.58 -5.70
CA PHE A 125 -7.93 -3.84 -6.95
C PHE A 125 -6.74 -4.11 -7.89
N PHE A 126 -5.53 -3.73 -7.47
CA PHE A 126 -4.33 -3.74 -8.29
C PHE A 126 -3.93 -5.16 -8.69
N ARG A 127 -3.96 -6.10 -7.75
CA ARG A 127 -3.55 -7.48 -8.02
C ARG A 127 -4.76 -8.30 -8.44
N GLY A 128 -5.92 -8.08 -7.83
CA GLY A 128 -7.15 -8.81 -8.11
C GLY A 128 -7.64 -8.67 -9.54
N VAL A 129 -7.81 -7.43 -10.01
CA VAL A 129 -8.49 -7.15 -11.28
C VAL A 129 -7.65 -6.36 -12.28
N LEU A 130 -6.75 -5.48 -11.83
CA LEU A 130 -5.93 -4.67 -12.73
C LEU A 130 -4.77 -5.50 -13.33
N GLN A 131 -4.11 -6.33 -12.53
CA GLN A 131 -3.15 -7.32 -13.00
C GLN A 131 -3.87 -8.60 -13.49
N GLU A 132 -4.54 -8.47 -14.62
CA GLU A 132 -5.20 -9.59 -15.30
C GLU A 132 -4.19 -10.53 -15.99
N PRO A 133 -4.59 -11.77 -16.34
CA PRO A 133 -3.73 -12.67 -17.11
C PRO A 133 -3.18 -11.99 -18.37
N GLY A 134 -1.86 -12.00 -18.54
CA GLY A 134 -1.17 -11.33 -19.65
C GLY A 134 -0.65 -9.92 -19.31
N THR A 135 -1.09 -9.30 -18.21
CA THR A 135 -0.49 -8.04 -17.74
C THR A 135 0.88 -8.31 -17.13
N SER A 136 1.91 -7.59 -17.61
CA SER A 136 3.26 -7.73 -17.10
C SER A 136 3.37 -7.20 -15.66
N VAL A 137 4.29 -7.78 -14.88
CA VAL A 137 4.60 -7.30 -13.52
C VAL A 137 5.06 -5.85 -13.55
N VAL A 138 5.83 -5.47 -14.58
CA VAL A 138 6.31 -4.10 -14.78
C VAL A 138 5.15 -3.14 -14.97
N THR A 139 4.18 -3.47 -15.82
CA THR A 139 3.00 -2.62 -16.07
C THR A 139 2.17 -2.44 -14.80
N SER A 140 1.87 -3.53 -14.08
CA SER A 140 1.12 -3.46 -12.83
C SER A 140 1.84 -2.63 -11.77
N THR A 141 3.16 -2.81 -11.64
CA THR A 141 4.00 -2.05 -10.71
C THR A 141 4.05 -0.58 -11.09
N ALA A 142 4.18 -0.26 -12.38
CA ALA A 142 4.21 1.12 -12.87
C ALA A 142 2.89 1.84 -12.57
N VAL A 143 1.74 1.20 -12.82
CA VAL A 143 0.44 1.80 -12.49
C VAL A 143 0.30 2.02 -10.98
N TYR A 144 0.69 1.04 -10.17
CA TYR A 144 0.68 1.16 -8.71
C TYR A 144 1.58 2.32 -8.24
N ALA A 145 2.82 2.39 -8.72
CA ALA A 145 3.77 3.45 -8.37
C ALA A 145 3.30 4.84 -8.84
N LEU A 146 2.73 4.95 -10.04
CA LEU A 146 2.15 6.19 -10.56
C LEU A 146 0.97 6.67 -9.70
N SER A 147 0.11 5.76 -9.23
CA SER A 147 -0.92 6.11 -8.25
C SER A 147 -0.32 6.64 -6.95
N THR A 148 0.79 6.05 -6.48
CA THR A 148 1.49 6.53 -5.27
C THR A 148 2.12 7.91 -5.45
N VAL A 149 2.47 8.35 -6.66
CA VAL A 149 3.01 9.71 -6.89
C VAL A 149 2.06 10.79 -6.37
N ALA A 150 0.75 10.56 -6.40
CA ALA A 150 -0.24 11.50 -5.85
C ALA A 150 -0.05 11.82 -4.36
N THR A 151 0.61 10.93 -3.61
CA THR A 151 0.97 11.15 -2.19
C THR A 151 2.01 12.27 -2.01
N ARG A 152 2.72 12.64 -3.09
CA ARG A 152 3.83 13.60 -3.08
C ARG A 152 4.95 13.23 -2.09
N ASN A 153 5.07 11.95 -1.76
CA ASN A 153 6.10 11.45 -0.86
C ASN A 153 7.06 10.51 -1.62
N PRO A 154 8.34 10.90 -1.82
CA PRO A 154 9.28 10.09 -2.58
C PRO A 154 9.60 8.75 -1.89
N ALA A 155 9.56 8.68 -0.55
CA ALA A 155 9.77 7.43 0.17
C ALA A 155 8.64 6.43 -0.10
N LEU A 156 7.38 6.89 -0.17
CA LEU A 156 6.25 6.04 -0.55
C LEU A 156 6.33 5.58 -2.00
N VAL A 157 6.76 6.45 -2.93
CA VAL A 157 6.93 6.07 -4.34
C VAL A 157 8.02 5.02 -4.51
N LEU A 158 9.16 5.17 -3.83
CA LEU A 158 10.21 4.14 -3.84
C LEU A 158 9.71 2.83 -3.22
N ALA A 159 8.97 2.92 -2.11
CA ALA A 159 8.38 1.77 -1.45
C ALA A 159 7.41 1.02 -2.38
N SER A 160 6.58 1.74 -3.13
CA SER A 160 5.58 1.15 -4.02
C SER A 160 6.19 0.50 -5.26
N ILE A 161 7.36 0.95 -5.73
CA ILE A 161 8.10 0.25 -6.79
C ILE A 161 8.57 -1.13 -6.29
N VAL A 162 9.23 -1.17 -5.12
CA VAL A 162 9.77 -2.41 -4.55
C VAL A 162 8.63 -3.36 -4.18
N MET A 163 7.69 -2.90 -3.37
CA MET A 163 6.58 -3.72 -2.90
C MET A 163 5.63 -4.07 -4.05
N GLY A 164 5.38 -3.15 -4.97
CA GLY A 164 4.56 -3.41 -6.14
C GLY A 164 5.13 -4.53 -7.03
N THR A 165 6.46 -4.60 -7.14
CA THR A 165 7.17 -5.71 -7.81
C THR A 165 6.98 -7.02 -7.05
N VAL A 166 7.20 -7.03 -5.73
CA VAL A 166 6.99 -8.22 -4.88
C VAL A 166 5.56 -8.74 -5.01
N PHE A 167 4.56 -7.87 -4.86
CA PHE A 167 3.15 -8.23 -4.95
C PHE A 167 2.79 -8.73 -6.35
N GLY A 168 3.31 -8.08 -7.39
CA GLY A 168 3.09 -8.48 -8.77
C GLY A 168 3.69 -9.85 -9.11
N LEU A 169 4.87 -10.16 -8.56
CA LEU A 169 5.51 -11.48 -8.67
C LEU A 169 4.72 -12.55 -7.91
N GLN A 170 4.26 -12.25 -6.68
CA GLN A 170 3.43 -13.18 -5.91
C GLN A 170 2.09 -13.47 -6.61
N ARG A 171 1.45 -12.45 -7.18
CA ARG A 171 0.26 -12.62 -8.01
C ARG A 171 0.54 -13.49 -9.24
N ARG A 172 1.65 -13.27 -9.94
CA ARG A 172 2.05 -14.09 -11.09
C ARG A 172 2.34 -15.54 -10.70
N ALA A 173 3.02 -15.77 -9.58
CA ALA A 173 3.42 -17.10 -9.12
C ALA A 173 2.25 -17.93 -8.57
N THR A 174 1.29 -17.29 -7.90
CA THR A 174 0.16 -17.98 -7.25
C THR A 174 -1.14 -17.91 -8.04
N GLY A 175 -1.25 -17.01 -9.02
CA GLY A 175 -2.47 -16.76 -9.77
C GLY A 175 -3.57 -16.04 -8.98
N GLY A 176 -3.28 -15.49 -7.79
CA GLY A 176 -4.29 -14.81 -6.98
C GLY A 176 -3.77 -13.79 -5.98
N VAL A 177 -4.70 -13.22 -5.21
CA VAL A 177 -4.44 -12.08 -4.32
C VAL A 177 -4.07 -12.45 -2.90
N GLN A 178 -4.25 -13.70 -2.47
CA GLN A 178 -4.02 -14.07 -1.07
C GLN A 178 -2.58 -13.83 -0.63
N ALA A 179 -1.60 -14.25 -1.46
CA ALA A 179 -0.19 -14.07 -1.16
C ALA A 179 0.23 -12.58 -1.06
N PRO A 180 -0.06 -11.72 -2.05
CA PRO A 180 0.26 -10.30 -1.92
C PRO A 180 -0.52 -9.61 -0.80
N LEU A 181 -1.79 -9.95 -0.57
CA LEU A 181 -2.58 -9.39 0.54
C LEU A 181 -1.96 -9.67 1.90
N LEU A 182 -1.60 -10.92 2.18
CA LEU A 182 -0.97 -11.29 3.44
C LEU A 182 0.40 -10.60 3.61
N THR A 183 1.18 -10.56 2.54
CA THR A 183 2.49 -9.88 2.54
C THR A 183 2.34 -8.40 2.84
N HIS A 184 1.39 -7.73 2.18
CA HIS A 184 1.11 -6.31 2.34
C HIS A 184 0.64 -6.01 3.77
N VAL A 185 -0.34 -6.75 4.28
CA VAL A 185 -0.86 -6.56 5.64
C VAL A 185 0.23 -6.77 6.70
N VAL A 186 1.02 -7.84 6.59
CA VAL A 186 2.14 -8.11 7.52
C VAL A 186 3.18 -7.00 7.45
N TRP A 187 3.61 -6.63 6.24
CA TRP A 187 4.59 -5.57 6.04
C TRP A 187 4.10 -4.23 6.62
N SER A 188 2.87 -3.83 6.31
CA SER A 188 2.26 -2.59 6.82
C SER A 188 2.14 -2.60 8.35
N ALA A 189 1.73 -3.72 8.95
CA ALA A 189 1.63 -3.85 10.40
C ALA A 189 2.99 -3.66 11.08
N LEU A 190 4.04 -4.30 10.55
CA LEU A 190 5.39 -4.19 11.09
C LEU A 190 5.98 -2.78 10.88
N MET A 191 5.78 -2.20 9.70
CA MET A 191 6.20 -0.82 9.41
C MET A 191 5.55 0.16 10.38
N LEU A 192 4.23 0.08 10.61
CA LEU A 192 3.54 0.94 11.57
C LEU A 192 3.97 0.70 13.02
N ARG A 193 4.30 -0.54 13.39
CA ARG A 193 4.65 -0.86 14.77
C ARG A 193 6.06 -0.43 15.14
N TYR A 194 7.03 -0.61 14.23
CA TYR A 194 8.45 -0.54 14.56
C TYR A 194 9.20 0.60 13.88
N LEU A 195 8.70 1.14 12.76
CA LEU A 195 9.38 2.24 12.07
C LEU A 195 9.22 3.60 12.77
N PRO A 196 8.04 4.01 13.28
CA PRO A 196 7.86 5.33 13.91
C PRO A 196 8.89 5.66 15.00
N PRO A 197 9.16 4.77 15.99
CA PRO A 197 10.12 5.05 17.07
C PRO A 197 11.56 5.32 16.60
N LEU A 198 11.96 4.87 15.41
CA LEU A 198 13.31 5.14 14.88
C LEU A 198 13.54 6.60 14.48
N PHE A 199 12.46 7.36 14.30
CA PHE A 199 12.47 8.73 13.76
C PHE A 199 11.96 9.76 14.78
N GLU A 200 11.65 9.33 16.01
CA GLU A 200 11.39 10.24 17.13
C GLU A 200 12.71 10.84 17.63
N THR A 201 12.74 12.15 17.87
CA THR A 201 13.81 12.79 18.66
C THR A 201 13.60 12.45 20.13
N PRO A 202 14.64 11.98 20.86
CA PRO A 202 14.54 11.78 22.30
C PRO A 202 14.11 13.08 22.99
N VAL A 203 13.05 13.02 23.81
CA VAL A 203 12.75 14.10 24.75
C VAL A 203 13.84 14.05 25.82
N PRO A 204 14.62 15.13 26.06
CA PRO A 204 15.55 15.15 27.17
C PRO A 204 14.78 14.92 28.47
N PRO A 205 15.31 14.15 29.44
CA PRO A 205 14.73 14.15 30.78
C PRO A 205 14.76 15.59 31.30
N GLY A 206 13.58 16.09 31.68
CA GLY A 206 13.40 17.41 32.27
C GLY A 206 13.88 17.49 33.70
#